data_AF-A0AAW6LPT6-F1
#
_entry.id   AF-A0AAW6LPT6-F1
#
_cell.length_a   1.000
_cell.length_b   1.000
_cell.length_c   1.000
_cell.angle_alpha   90.00
_cell.angle_beta   90.00
_cell.angle_gamma   90.00
#
_symmetry.space_group_name_H-M   'P 1'
#
loop_
_entity.id
_entity.type
_entity.pdbx_description
1 polymer ?
#
loop_
_entity_poly.entity_id
_entity_poly.type
_entity_poly.pdbx_seq_one_letter_code
_entity_poly.pdbx_strand_id
1 'polypeptide(L)' 'MSDNSYKLCHRCATAITNDDYSAFDFDNAEKAKEKAIDFVEKAGLIVIDVDETELRGSCDACGEDFDGPGHTAEPQ' A
#
# COMPACT_ATOMS: atom_id res chain seq x y z
N MET A 1 11.61 17.82 8.86
CA MET A 1 10.67 16.74 9.20
C MET A 1 10.80 15.75 8.06
N SER A 2 11.23 14.53 8.34
CA SER A 2 11.20 13.49 7.30
C SER A 2 9.74 13.15 7.10
N ASP A 3 9.16 13.51 5.95
CA ASP A 3 7.84 13.02 5.54
C ASP A 3 7.93 11.49 5.50
N ASN A 4 7.42 10.83 6.55
CA ASN A 4 7.31 9.36 6.61
C ASN A 4 6.03 8.92 5.87
N SER A 5 5.83 9.48 4.68
CA SER A 5 4.70 9.18 3.83
C SER A 5 5.06 8.04 2.89
N TYR A 6 4.27 6.98 2.87
CA TYR A 6 4.47 5.79 2.05
C TYR A 6 3.47 5.78 0.90
N LYS A 7 3.94 5.45 -0.31
CA LYS A 7 3.11 5.32 -1.50
C LYS A 7 2.52 3.92 -1.58
N LEU A 8 1.21 3.85 -1.73
CA LEU A 8 0.48 2.59 -1.79
C LEU A 8 -0.28 2.51 -3.11
N CYS A 9 -0.20 1.38 -3.80
CA CYS A 9 -1.12 1.12 -4.91
C CYS A 9 -2.54 0.95 -4.36
N HIS A 10 -3.54 1.20 -5.19
CA HIS A 10 -4.97 1.09 -4.81
C HIS A 10 -5.31 -0.25 -4.14
N ARG A 11 -4.74 -1.36 -4.62
CA ARG A 11 -4.95 -2.70 -4.04
C ARG A 11 -4.42 -2.80 -2.60
N CYS A 12 -3.20 -2.35 -2.33
CA CYS A 12 -2.62 -2.41 -1.00
C CYS A 12 -3.34 -1.46 -0.04
N ALA A 13 -3.66 -0.24 -0.49
CA ALA A 13 -4.42 0.72 0.31
C ALA A 13 -5.82 0.18 0.68
N THR A 14 -6.51 -0.45 -0.27
CA THR A 14 -7.83 -1.07 -0.05
C THR A 14 -7.74 -2.22 0.94
N ALA A 15 -6.71 -3.07 0.82
CA ALA A 15 -6.48 -4.18 1.73
C ALA A 15 -6.14 -3.71 3.15
N ILE A 16 -5.29 -2.70 3.29
CA ILE A 16 -4.95 -2.06 4.59
C ILE A 16 -6.21 -1.47 5.22
N THR A 17 -7.00 -0.71 4.44
CA THR A 17 -8.17 0.01 4.96
C THR A 17 -9.29 -0.94 5.40
N ASN A 18 -9.48 -2.04 4.68
CA ASN A 18 -10.55 -3.00 4.96
C ASN A 18 -10.09 -4.23 5.76
N ASP A 19 -8.80 -4.32 6.09
CA ASP A 19 -8.16 -5.50 6.67
C ASP A 19 -8.46 -6.80 5.86
N ASP A 20 -8.53 -6.68 4.53
CA ASP A 20 -8.92 -7.74 3.61
C ASP A 20 -7.85 -7.99 2.54
N TYR A 21 -7.12 -9.10 2.70
CA TYR A 21 -6.05 -9.54 1.81
C TYR A 21 -6.49 -10.69 0.89
N SER A 22 -7.79 -11.00 0.82
CA SER A 22 -8.31 -12.07 -0.04
C SER A 22 -8.09 -11.78 -1.53
N ALA A 23 -7.99 -10.50 -1.89
CA ALA A 23 -7.72 -10.06 -3.25
C ALA A 23 -6.30 -10.35 -3.73
N PHE A 24 -5.37 -10.83 -2.89
CA PHE A 24 -4.00 -11.19 -3.29
C PHE A 24 -3.92 -12.65 -3.78
N ASP A 25 -3.79 -12.85 -5.09
CA ASP A 25 -3.74 -14.17 -5.72
C ASP A 25 -2.52 -14.27 -6.66
N PHE A 26 -1.40 -14.90 -6.27
CA PHE A 26 -0.30 -15.24 -7.22
C PHE A 26 0.71 -16.32 -6.76
N ASP A 27 1.31 -16.98 -7.75
CA ASP A 27 2.51 -17.86 -7.70
C ASP A 27 3.82 -17.17 -7.26
N ASN A 28 3.86 -15.84 -7.21
CA ASN A 28 4.95 -15.03 -6.61
C ASN A 28 4.38 -13.96 -5.64
N ALA A 29 3.12 -14.13 -5.23
CA ALA A 29 2.38 -13.23 -4.32
C ALA A 29 2.92 -13.33 -2.91
N GLU A 30 3.53 -14.44 -2.53
CA GLU A 30 3.92 -14.71 -1.15
C GLU A 30 4.83 -13.59 -0.62
N LYS A 31 5.82 -13.15 -1.39
CA LYS A 31 6.71 -12.06 -0.97
C LYS A 31 6.04 -10.69 -0.95
N ALA A 32 5.17 -10.40 -1.92
CA ALA A 32 4.40 -9.16 -1.96
C ALA A 32 3.39 -9.10 -0.80
N LYS A 33 2.78 -10.24 -0.47
CA LYS A 33 1.87 -10.43 0.65
C LYS A 33 2.60 -10.32 1.98
N GLU A 34 3.74 -10.99 2.15
CA GLU A 34 4.56 -10.89 3.36
C GLU A 34 5.00 -9.44 3.61
N LYS A 35 5.46 -8.72 2.59
CA LYS A 35 5.82 -7.30 2.73
C LYS A 35 4.61 -6.42 3.02
N ALA A 36 3.49 -6.64 2.34
CA ALA A 36 2.28 -5.87 2.60
C ALA A 36 1.76 -6.13 4.01
N ILE A 37 1.70 -7.38 4.47
CA ILE A 37 1.28 -7.76 5.82
C ILE A 37 2.26 -7.23 6.87
N ASP A 38 3.58 -7.39 6.70
CA ASP A 38 4.59 -6.84 7.62
C ASP A 38 4.50 -5.31 7.69
N PHE A 39 4.22 -4.68 6.54
CA PHE A 39 3.97 -3.25 6.45
C PHE A 39 2.71 -2.88 7.25
N VAL A 40 1.60 -3.63 7.16
CA VAL A 40 0.37 -3.36 7.92
C VAL A 40 0.49 -3.72 9.42
N GLU A 41 1.10 -4.84 9.77
CA GLU A 41 1.25 -5.28 11.17
C GLU A 41 2.15 -4.34 11.96
N LYS A 42 3.14 -3.72 11.31
CA LYS A 42 3.98 -2.67 11.92
C LYS A 42 3.37 -1.28 11.86
N ALA A 43 2.42 -1.08 10.96
CA ALA A 43 2.07 0.23 10.45
C ALA A 43 1.52 1.16 11.52
N GLY A 44 0.43 0.78 12.20
CA GLY A 44 -0.42 1.77 12.86
C GLY A 44 -0.57 3.02 11.97
N LEU A 45 -0.82 2.84 10.66
CA LEU A 45 -0.80 3.93 9.68
C LEU A 45 -2.22 4.48 9.50
N ILE A 46 -2.32 5.76 9.16
CA ILE A 46 -3.50 6.37 8.56
C ILE A 46 -3.27 6.44 7.05
N VAL A 47 -4.15 5.81 6.27
CA VAL A 47 -4.19 6.01 4.82
C VAL A 47 -4.83 7.38 4.58
N ILE A 48 -4.10 8.26 3.89
CA ILE A 48 -4.54 9.62 3.57
C ILE A 48 -5.03 9.64 2.14
N ASP A 49 -6.24 10.18 1.99
CA ASP A 49 -6.84 10.41 0.70
C ASP A 49 -6.15 11.61 0.04
N VAL A 50 -5.41 11.29 -1.01
CA VAL A 50 -4.70 12.22 -1.90
C VAL A 50 -5.34 12.09 -3.27
N ASP A 51 -5.28 13.12 -4.11
CA ASP A 51 -5.90 13.06 -5.45
C ASP A 51 -5.32 11.86 -6.24
N GLU A 52 -6.08 10.77 -6.22
CA GLU A 52 -5.58 9.42 -6.46
C GLU A 52 -5.31 9.20 -7.94
N THR A 53 -6.03 9.92 -8.81
CA THR A 53 -6.07 9.66 -10.26
C THR A 53 -4.74 9.86 -10.98
N GLU A 54 -3.80 10.59 -10.38
CA GLU A 54 -2.50 10.92 -10.99
C GLU A 54 -1.29 10.35 -10.23
N LEU A 55 -1.49 9.61 -9.13
CA LEU A 55 -0.38 9.08 -8.35
C LEU A 55 0.39 8.04 -9.17
N ARG A 56 1.72 8.13 -9.18
CA ARG A 56 2.57 7.18 -9.92
C ARG A 56 3.82 6.84 -9.12
N GLY A 57 4.26 5.59 -9.24
CA GLY A 57 5.50 5.13 -8.64
C GLY A 57 5.45 3.65 -8.26
N SER A 58 6.38 3.24 -7.41
CA SER A 58 6.41 1.90 -6.84
C SER A 58 5.65 1.87 -5.52
N CYS A 59 4.85 0.83 -5.29
CA CYS A 59 4.13 0.64 -4.04
C CYS A 59 5.11 0.21 -2.94
N ASP A 60 5.21 0.96 -1.85
CA ASP A 60 6.10 0.65 -0.74
C ASP A 60 5.71 -0.67 -0.03
N ALA A 61 4.43 -1.07 -0.10
CA ALA A 61 3.93 -2.28 0.52
C ALA A 61 4.22 -3.55 -0.29
N CYS A 62 3.89 -3.58 -1.59
CA CYS A 62 4.07 -4.78 -2.42
C CYS A 62 5.27 -4.72 -3.38
N GLY A 63 5.87 -3.54 -3.57
CA GLY A 63 6.97 -3.30 -4.52
C GLY A 63 6.55 -3.25 -5.99
N GLU A 64 5.25 -3.34 -6.28
CA GLU A 64 4.73 -3.26 -7.64
C GLU A 64 4.69 -1.81 -8.12
N ASP A 65 5.14 -1.59 -9.35
CA ASP A 65 4.99 -0.29 -10.01
C ASP A 65 3.54 -0.07 -10.45
N PHE A 66 3.05 1.15 -10.27
CA PHE A 66 1.71 1.56 -10.67
C PHE A 66 1.77 2.93 -11.37
N ASP A 67 1.23 2.95 -12.59
CA ASP A 67 1.01 4.16 -13.39
C ASP A 67 -0.49 4.49 -13.39
N GLY A 68 -1.04 4.88 -12.24
CA GLY A 68 -2.49 5.07 -12.06
C GLY A 68 -2.92 5.16 -10.59
N PRO A 69 -4.21 4.98 -10.27
CA PRO A 69 -4.73 5.32 -8.94
C PRO A 69 -3.96 4.71 -7.77
N GLY A 70 -3.55 5.57 -6.83
CA GLY A 70 -2.77 5.20 -5.65
C GLY A 70 -3.05 6.13 -4.47
N HIS A 71 -2.61 5.70 -3.29
CA HIS A 71 -2.80 6.41 -2.02
C HIS A 71 -1.46 6.70 -1.34
N THR A 72 -1.51 7.52 -0.31
CA THR A 72 -0.40 7.73 0.62
C THR A 72 -0.79 7.25 2.02
N ALA A 73 0.16 6.75 2.80
CA ALA A 73 -0.07 6.40 4.20
C ALA A 73 0.99 7.03 5.11
N GLU A 74 0.61 7.40 6.32
CA GLU A 74 1.48 8.00 7.33
C GLU A 74 1.31 7.29 8.69
N PRO A 75 2.32 7.24 9.57
CA PRO A 75 2.19 6.72 10.93
C PRO A 75 1.15 7.50 11.76
N GLN A 76 0.37 6.79 12.59
CA GLN A 76 -0.55 7.35 13.59
C GLN A 76 0.14 8.11 14.72
#